data_AF-A0A1E5CWI6-F1
#
_entry.id   AF-A0A1E5CWI6-F1
#
_cell.length_a   1.000
_cell.length_b   1.000
_cell.length_c   1.000
_cell.angle_alpha   90.00
_cell.angle_beta   90.00
_cell.angle_gamma   90.00
#
_symmetry.space_group_name_H-M   'P 1'
#
loop_
_entity.id
_entity.type
_entity.pdbx_description
1 polymer ?
#
loop_
_entity_poly.entity_id
_entity_poly.type
_entity_poly.pdbx_seq_one_letter_code
_entity_poly.pdbx_strand_id
1 'polypeptide(L)'
;MSAWDTAFQSSTVVWDWIIAIYLFLAGMSAGAVMISIYLKRKVIEGNPAENGILKATAFLAPFGIISGLTILIFHLTKPLSFWKIMIFFNPTSVMSMGVILFQVYMAVLFVWIGIIFKKQIVDFLQGRFAFVDGLLEKFTKFENSIELFLGFLALLLAAYTGFLLSALQTYPMLNNPVLPILFLFSSLSSGAAACILFGVLVFKESPHGPSVSWIHGFERPVVMFELFVLVTFFTGLIFSGGQAEISAMNAIGEGFWASWFWWGVIGAGMLLPLLLNAVTPKSIRHSGGFILVVTTLSLVGVLMLRTFILYAGQMTVV
;
A
#
# COMPACT_ATOMS: atom_id res chain seq x y z
N MET A 1 33.91 -0.04 0.48
CA MET A 1 32.45 0.18 0.53
C MET A 1 31.83 -0.89 1.40
N SER A 2 30.94 -0.54 2.32
CA SER A 2 30.20 -1.55 3.07
C SER A 2 29.28 -2.32 2.11
N ALA A 3 28.89 -3.55 2.46
CA ALA A 3 27.91 -4.30 1.66
C ALA A 3 26.60 -3.52 1.44
N TRP A 4 26.27 -2.61 2.36
CA TRP A 4 25.18 -1.67 2.26
C TRP A 4 25.41 -0.61 1.17
N ASP A 5 26.58 0.04 1.15
CA ASP A 5 26.87 1.06 0.13
C ASP A 5 26.89 0.46 -1.28
N THR A 6 27.45 -0.74 -1.43
CA THR A 6 27.47 -1.43 -2.72
C THR A 6 26.07 -1.86 -3.17
N ALA A 7 25.18 -2.27 -2.25
CA ALA A 7 23.84 -2.73 -2.59
C ALA A 7 22.85 -1.60 -2.92
N PHE A 8 23.00 -0.43 -2.29
CA PHE A 8 22.06 0.69 -2.44
C PHE A 8 22.57 1.82 -3.35
N GLN A 9 23.85 1.86 -3.71
CA GLN A 9 24.45 2.96 -4.50
C GLN A 9 25.21 2.47 -5.75
N SER A 10 25.03 1.22 -6.20
CA SER A 10 25.69 0.77 -7.42
C SER A 10 25.15 1.51 -8.65
N SER A 11 26.04 1.94 -9.54
CA SER A 11 25.73 2.67 -10.78
C SER A 11 24.86 1.91 -11.80
N THR A 12 24.46 0.68 -11.47
CA THR A 12 23.57 -0.20 -12.22
C THR A 12 22.11 -0.14 -11.75
N VAL A 13 21.84 0.44 -10.58
CA VAL A 13 20.49 0.58 -10.02
C VAL A 13 19.83 1.79 -10.65
N VAL A 14 18.76 1.54 -11.40
CA VAL A 14 17.98 2.60 -12.08
C VAL A 14 16.88 3.13 -11.15
N TRP A 15 16.45 2.32 -10.17
CA TRP A 15 15.40 2.69 -9.23
C TRP A 15 15.95 2.62 -7.81
N ASP A 16 15.97 3.75 -7.12
CA ASP A 16 16.50 3.79 -5.76
C ASP A 16 15.46 3.31 -4.72
N TRP A 17 15.92 3.13 -3.48
CA TRP A 17 15.08 2.72 -2.34
C TRP A 17 13.95 3.71 -2.06
N ILE A 18 14.14 4.96 -2.47
CA ILE A 18 13.15 6.04 -2.44
C ILE A 18 11.88 5.64 -3.23
N ILE A 19 12.02 4.92 -4.34
CA ILE A 19 10.87 4.45 -5.11
C ILE A 19 10.14 3.32 -4.38
N ALA A 20 10.85 2.44 -3.68
CA ALA A 20 10.20 1.42 -2.85
C ALA A 20 9.32 2.06 -1.76
N ILE A 21 9.74 3.20 -1.20
CA ILE A 21 8.94 3.99 -0.27
C ILE A 21 7.72 4.62 -0.94
N TYR A 22 7.85 5.17 -2.15
CA TYR A 22 6.68 5.66 -2.90
C TYR A 22 5.66 4.54 -3.17
N LEU A 23 6.12 3.40 -3.67
CA LEU A 23 5.25 2.23 -3.93
C LEU A 23 4.63 1.76 -2.62
N PHE A 24 5.38 1.83 -1.51
CA PHE A 24 4.91 1.54 -0.17
C PHE A 24 3.73 2.43 0.24
N LEU A 25 3.95 3.74 0.21
CA LEU A 25 2.99 4.75 0.67
C LEU A 25 1.73 4.79 -0.21
N ALA A 26 1.89 4.69 -1.53
CA ALA A 26 0.77 4.63 -2.47
C ALA A 26 -0.08 3.37 -2.26
N GLY A 27 0.56 2.21 -2.10
CA GLY A 27 -0.14 0.96 -1.82
C GLY A 27 -0.82 0.95 -0.45
N MET A 28 -0.15 1.48 0.59
CA MET A 28 -0.73 1.62 1.92
C MET A 28 -2.01 2.48 1.89
N SER A 29 -2.01 3.60 1.16
CA SER A 29 -3.21 4.42 0.96
C SER A 29 -4.34 3.63 0.29
N ALA A 30 -4.03 2.94 -0.81
CA ALA A 30 -5.02 2.14 -1.53
C ALA A 30 -5.61 1.04 -0.64
N GLY A 31 -4.77 0.31 0.10
CA GLY A 31 -5.18 -0.71 1.05
C GLY A 31 -6.07 -0.17 2.17
N ALA A 32 -5.68 0.96 2.77
CA ALA A 32 -6.45 1.64 3.82
C ALA A 32 -7.85 2.02 3.34
N VAL A 33 -7.98 2.52 2.11
CA VAL A 33 -9.26 2.88 1.50
C VAL A 33 -10.12 1.64 1.22
N MET A 34 -9.56 0.58 0.65
CA MET A 34 -10.29 -0.67 0.39
C MET A 34 -10.88 -1.24 1.68
N ILE A 35 -10.09 -1.28 2.76
CA ILE A 35 -10.52 -1.77 4.07
C ILE A 35 -11.60 -0.87 4.67
N SER A 36 -11.42 0.45 4.60
CA SER A 36 -12.39 1.38 5.18
C SER A 36 -13.73 1.38 4.46
N ILE A 37 -13.74 1.23 3.13
CA ILE A 37 -14.98 1.06 2.36
C ILE A 37 -15.70 -0.22 2.80
N TYR A 38 -14.97 -1.34 2.96
CA TYR A 38 -15.56 -2.58 3.42
C TYR A 38 -16.12 -2.45 4.84
N LEU A 39 -15.33 -1.90 5.77
CA LEU A 39 -15.74 -1.70 7.17
C LEU A 39 -16.99 -0.84 7.26
N LYS A 40 -17.03 0.29 6.56
CA LYS A 40 -18.19 1.18 6.51
C LYS A 40 -19.47 0.46 6.05
N ARG A 41 -19.35 -0.45 5.07
CA ARG A 41 -20.51 -1.13 4.46
C ARG A 41 -21.01 -2.33 5.25
N LYS A 42 -20.13 -3.03 5.96
CA LYS A 42 -20.42 -4.38 6.49
C LYS A 42 -20.21 -4.53 7.99
N VAL A 43 -19.44 -3.65 8.63
CA VAL A 43 -18.99 -3.85 10.01
C VAL A 43 -19.39 -2.69 10.92
N ILE A 44 -19.36 -1.46 10.42
CA ILE A 44 -19.68 -0.27 11.22
C ILE A 44 -21.20 -0.11 11.30
N GLU A 45 -21.75 -0.36 12.47
CA GLU A 45 -23.13 -0.02 12.83
C GLU A 45 -23.13 1.37 13.48
N GLY A 46 -23.74 2.37 12.83
CA GLY A 46 -23.81 3.75 13.34
C GLY A 46 -23.08 4.77 12.46
N ASN A 47 -22.64 5.88 13.06
CA ASN A 47 -22.02 6.99 12.34
C ASN A 47 -20.55 6.68 11.95
N PRO A 48 -20.23 6.52 10.65
CA PRO A 48 -18.88 6.17 10.21
C PRO A 48 -17.82 7.22 10.60
N ALA A 49 -18.23 8.47 10.79
CA ALA A 49 -17.35 9.57 11.16
C ALA A 49 -16.79 9.48 12.59
N GLU A 50 -17.37 8.65 13.45
CA GLU A 50 -16.93 8.49 14.84
C GLU A 50 -15.84 7.42 15.00
N ASN A 51 -15.83 6.44 14.09
CA ASN A 51 -14.89 5.33 14.10
C ASN A 51 -13.44 5.79 13.84
N GLY A 52 -12.54 5.46 14.75
CA GLY A 52 -11.14 5.84 14.71
C GLY A 52 -10.36 5.26 13.53
N ILE A 53 -10.80 4.13 12.95
CA ILE A 53 -10.16 3.54 11.76
C ILE A 53 -10.49 4.35 10.49
N LEU A 54 -11.72 4.84 10.38
CA LEU A 54 -12.11 5.73 9.29
C LEU A 54 -11.44 7.09 9.41
N LYS A 55 -11.31 7.62 10.64
CA LYS A 55 -10.49 8.82 10.91
C LYS A 55 -9.04 8.58 10.51
N ALA A 56 -8.45 7.46 10.91
CA ALA A 56 -7.08 7.10 10.51
C ALA A 56 -6.93 7.07 8.98
N THR A 57 -7.87 6.46 8.27
CA THR A 57 -7.83 6.38 6.79
C THR A 57 -7.97 7.75 6.15
N ALA A 58 -8.79 8.64 6.72
CA ALA A 58 -8.96 10.00 6.24
C ALA A 58 -7.65 10.81 6.24
N PHE A 59 -6.72 10.47 7.13
CA PHE A 59 -5.38 11.06 7.16
C PHE A 59 -4.37 10.23 6.38
N LEU A 60 -4.33 8.92 6.59
CA LEU A 60 -3.34 8.01 6.01
C LEU A 60 -3.43 7.93 4.48
N ALA A 61 -4.64 7.91 3.92
CA ALA A 61 -4.79 7.77 2.48
C ALA A 61 -4.33 9.03 1.72
N PRO A 62 -4.79 10.25 2.05
CA PRO A 62 -4.25 11.46 1.45
C PRO A 62 -2.76 11.64 1.72
N PHE A 63 -2.30 11.39 2.95
CA PHE A 63 -0.89 11.51 3.30
C PHE A 63 -0.03 10.55 2.47
N GLY A 64 -0.41 9.27 2.39
CA GLY A 64 0.32 8.25 1.65
C GLY A 64 0.46 8.57 0.16
N ILE A 65 -0.61 9.06 -0.47
CA ILE A 65 -0.53 9.46 -1.88
C ILE A 65 0.25 10.74 -2.09
N ILE A 66 0.01 11.79 -1.29
CA ILE A 66 0.69 13.08 -1.49
C ILE A 66 2.19 12.92 -1.24
N SER A 67 2.57 12.24 -0.16
CA SER A 67 3.99 11.96 0.14
C SER A 67 4.61 11.06 -0.93
N GLY A 68 3.93 9.98 -1.33
CA GLY A 68 4.39 9.11 -2.41
C GLY A 68 4.58 9.84 -3.74
N LEU A 69 3.62 10.67 -4.15
CA LEU A 69 3.71 11.46 -5.38
C LEU A 69 4.82 12.51 -5.30
N THR A 70 5.01 13.13 -4.14
CA THR A 70 6.09 14.11 -3.94
C THR A 70 7.45 13.43 -4.14
N ILE A 71 7.62 12.25 -3.55
CA ILE A 71 8.81 11.41 -3.74
C ILE A 71 9.02 11.08 -5.23
N LEU A 72 7.95 10.65 -5.92
CA LEU A 72 8.00 10.33 -7.34
C LEU A 72 8.45 11.55 -8.17
N ILE A 73 7.91 12.73 -7.89
CA ILE A 73 8.24 13.96 -8.62
C ILE A 73 9.71 14.31 -8.46
N PHE A 74 10.25 14.26 -7.24
CA PHE A 74 11.67 14.57 -6.99
C PHE A 74 12.63 13.53 -7.56
N HIS A 75 12.20 12.28 -7.70
CA HIS A 75 13.01 11.22 -8.32
C HIS A 75 13.09 11.36 -9.85
N LEU A 76 12.16 12.08 -10.51
CA LEU A 76 12.24 12.28 -11.95
C LEU A 76 13.48 13.09 -12.33
N THR A 77 14.12 12.74 -13.45
CA THR A 77 15.28 13.46 -14.00
C THR A 77 15.00 14.95 -14.24
N LYS A 78 13.73 15.31 -14.49
CA LYS A 78 13.27 16.70 -14.68
C LYS A 78 12.00 16.98 -13.86
N PRO A 79 12.11 17.24 -12.55
CA PRO A 79 10.95 17.38 -11.65
C PRO A 79 10.03 18.52 -12.08
N LEU A 80 10.61 19.66 -12.51
CA LEU A 80 9.87 20.83 -12.99
C LEU A 80 9.09 20.61 -14.29
N SER A 81 9.32 19.50 -15.00
CA SER A 81 8.55 19.16 -16.22
C SER A 81 7.37 18.23 -15.93
N PHE A 82 7.18 17.77 -14.69
CA PHE A 82 6.10 16.84 -14.33
C PHE A 82 4.70 17.38 -14.68
N TRP A 83 4.49 18.69 -14.57
CA TRP A 83 3.23 19.34 -14.95
C TRP A 83 2.81 19.04 -16.40
N LYS A 84 3.78 18.80 -17.30
CA LYS A 84 3.47 18.43 -18.69
C LYS A 84 2.79 17.08 -18.76
N ILE A 85 3.21 16.10 -17.97
CA ILE A 85 2.62 14.75 -17.93
C ILE A 85 1.25 14.78 -17.25
N MET A 86 1.00 15.77 -16.39
CA MET A 86 -0.32 15.99 -15.78
C MET A 86 -1.38 16.52 -16.75
N ILE A 87 -0.98 17.09 -17.90
CA ILE A 87 -1.89 17.71 -18.88
C ILE A 87 -1.84 16.98 -20.23
N PHE A 88 -0.64 16.61 -20.69
CA PHE A 88 -0.39 15.93 -21.96
C PHE A 88 -0.22 14.44 -21.72
N PHE A 89 -1.33 13.70 -21.82
CA PHE A 89 -1.35 12.28 -21.56
C PHE A 89 -0.92 11.46 -22.78
N ASN A 90 -0.09 10.44 -22.56
CA ASN A 90 0.21 9.43 -23.55
C ASN A 90 -0.32 8.06 -23.08
N PRO A 91 -1.42 7.54 -23.65
CA PRO A 91 -2.05 6.30 -23.20
C PRO A 91 -1.19 5.04 -23.41
N THR A 92 -0.14 5.12 -24.25
CA THR A 92 0.79 4.01 -24.46
C THR A 92 1.84 3.87 -23.34
N SER A 93 2.02 4.91 -22.52
CA SER A 93 3.00 4.92 -21.43
C SER A 93 2.36 4.51 -20.10
N VAL A 94 2.92 3.46 -19.49
CA VAL A 94 2.50 2.99 -18.16
C VAL A 94 2.58 4.10 -17.11
N MET A 95 3.61 4.95 -17.19
CA MET A 95 3.78 6.07 -16.27
C MET A 95 2.68 7.13 -16.44
N SER A 96 2.30 7.46 -17.68
CA SER A 96 1.22 8.42 -17.96
C SER A 96 -0.15 7.89 -17.48
N MET A 97 -0.42 6.60 -17.64
CA MET A 97 -1.64 5.97 -17.13
C MET A 97 -1.70 6.04 -15.59
N GLY A 98 -0.55 5.90 -14.94
CA GLY A 98 -0.42 6.11 -13.49
C GLY A 98 -0.82 7.50 -13.06
N VAL A 99 -0.30 8.54 -13.73
CA VAL A 99 -0.62 9.94 -13.39
C VAL A 99 -2.13 10.21 -13.47
N ILE A 100 -2.81 9.69 -14.51
CA ILE A 100 -4.28 9.79 -14.62
C ILE A 100 -4.95 9.09 -13.44
N LEU A 101 -4.54 7.84 -13.16
CA LEU A 101 -5.09 7.05 -12.06
C LEU A 101 -4.92 7.77 -10.71
N PHE A 102 -3.74 8.34 -10.44
CA PHE A 102 -3.48 9.11 -9.23
C PHE A 102 -4.36 10.36 -9.11
N GLN A 103 -4.52 11.13 -10.20
CA GLN A 103 -5.36 12.34 -10.18
C GLN A 103 -6.82 12.00 -9.91
N VAL A 104 -7.37 11.01 -10.61
CA VAL A 104 -8.76 10.59 -10.43
C VAL A 104 -8.96 9.99 -9.05
N TYR A 105 -8.06 9.10 -8.60
CA TYR A 105 -8.11 8.52 -7.26
C TYR A 105 -8.08 9.60 -6.18
N MET A 106 -7.17 10.57 -6.26
CA MET A 106 -7.05 11.63 -5.28
C MET A 106 -8.32 12.50 -5.23
N ALA A 107 -8.86 12.90 -6.39
CA ALA A 107 -10.09 13.68 -6.45
C ALA A 107 -11.27 12.95 -5.81
N VAL A 108 -11.48 11.68 -6.17
CA VAL A 108 -12.57 10.85 -5.62
C VAL A 108 -12.37 10.58 -4.14
N LEU A 109 -11.13 10.35 -3.69
CA LEU A 109 -10.79 10.16 -2.28
C LEU A 109 -11.17 11.38 -1.44
N PHE A 110 -10.82 12.59 -1.87
CA PHE A 110 -11.19 13.81 -1.15
C PHE A 110 -12.70 14.04 -1.11
N VAL A 111 -13.41 13.75 -2.20
CA VAL A 111 -14.88 13.80 -2.21
C VAL A 111 -15.46 12.80 -1.20
N TRP A 112 -14.97 11.57 -1.19
CA TRP A 112 -15.45 10.54 -0.25
C TRP A 112 -15.18 10.89 1.22
N ILE A 113 -13.98 11.40 1.54
CA ILE A 113 -13.66 11.92 2.87
C ILE A 113 -14.62 13.07 3.23
N GLY A 114 -14.86 13.99 2.30
CA GLY A 114 -15.80 15.10 2.48
C GLY A 114 -17.23 14.65 2.78
N ILE A 115 -17.69 13.57 2.16
CA ILE A 115 -19.02 12.97 2.44
C ILE A 115 -19.04 12.39 3.86
N ILE A 116 -18.04 11.59 4.24
CA ILE A 116 -18.00 10.93 5.56
C ILE A 116 -18.00 11.97 6.68
N PHE A 117 -17.18 13.01 6.56
CA PHE A 117 -17.03 14.03 7.60
C PHE A 117 -17.89 15.27 7.34
N LYS A 118 -18.94 15.18 6.51
CA LYS A 118 -19.82 16.30 6.13
C LYS A 118 -20.24 17.13 7.34
N LYS A 119 -20.76 16.51 8.40
CA LYS A 119 -21.25 17.22 9.59
C LYS A 119 -20.15 18.07 10.22
N GLN A 120 -18.97 17.50 10.42
CA GLN A 120 -17.82 18.18 11.03
C GLN A 120 -17.31 19.31 10.14
N ILE A 121 -17.33 19.12 8.82
CA ILE A 121 -16.93 20.14 7.85
C ILE A 121 -17.93 21.31 7.85
N VAL A 122 -19.23 21.03 7.78
CA VAL A 122 -20.29 22.06 7.81
C VAL A 122 -20.24 22.86 9.11
N ASP A 123 -20.10 22.17 10.25
CA ASP A 123 -19.99 22.82 11.57
C ASP A 123 -18.72 23.69 11.66
N PHE A 124 -17.60 23.23 11.07
CA PHE A 124 -16.34 24.00 11.04
C PHE A 124 -16.42 25.21 10.11
N LEU A 125 -17.11 25.10 8.97
CA LEU A 125 -17.19 26.18 7.98
C LEU A 125 -18.23 27.25 8.34
N GLN A 126 -19.15 26.98 9.30
CA GLN A 126 -20.14 27.94 9.81
C GLN A 126 -20.84 28.76 8.72
N GLY A 127 -21.17 28.13 7.58
CA GLY A 127 -21.87 28.78 6.47
C GLY A 127 -21.05 29.76 5.61
N ARG A 128 -19.73 29.89 5.83
CA ARG A 128 -18.86 30.78 5.02
C ARG A 128 -18.78 30.38 3.54
N PHE A 129 -18.98 29.10 3.23
CA PHE A 129 -18.98 28.59 1.85
C PHE A 129 -20.20 27.70 1.59
N ALA A 130 -21.38 28.32 1.48
CA ALA A 130 -22.64 27.62 1.16
C ALA A 130 -22.58 26.77 -0.13
N PHE A 131 -21.66 27.09 -1.05
CA PHE A 131 -21.39 26.28 -2.24
C PHE A 131 -20.86 24.87 -1.89
N VAL A 132 -19.97 24.77 -0.88
CA VAL A 132 -19.40 23.48 -0.44
C VAL A 132 -20.49 22.60 0.16
N ASP A 133 -21.40 23.19 0.94
CA ASP A 133 -22.50 22.47 1.57
C ASP A 133 -23.46 21.88 0.51
N GLY A 134 -23.84 22.69 -0.50
CA GLY A 134 -24.68 22.23 -1.60
C GLY A 134 -24.02 21.16 -2.48
N LEU A 135 -22.70 21.25 -2.68
CA LEU A 135 -21.92 20.27 -3.43
C LEU A 135 -21.80 18.94 -2.67
N LEU A 136 -21.53 19.00 -1.35
CA LEU A 136 -21.51 17.82 -0.48
C LEU A 136 -22.87 17.12 -0.42
N GLU A 137 -23.98 17.88 -0.37
CA GLU A 137 -25.32 17.30 -0.43
C GLU A 137 -25.59 16.56 -1.74
N LYS A 138 -25.20 17.16 -2.87
CA LYS A 138 -25.34 16.50 -4.17
C LYS A 138 -24.52 15.21 -4.22
N PHE A 139 -23.29 15.23 -3.73
CA PHE A 139 -22.43 14.04 -3.72
C PHE A 139 -22.86 12.97 -2.72
N THR A 140 -23.45 13.35 -1.59
CA THR A 140 -24.02 12.39 -0.61
C THR A 140 -25.10 11.52 -1.27
N LYS A 141 -25.89 12.06 -2.20
CA LYS A 141 -26.89 11.26 -2.95
C LYS A 141 -26.25 10.17 -3.83
N PHE A 142 -25.01 10.38 -4.26
CA PHE A 142 -24.23 9.44 -5.09
C PHE A 142 -23.16 8.69 -4.28
N GLU A 143 -23.23 8.71 -2.96
CA GLU A 143 -22.24 8.12 -2.06
C GLU A 143 -21.93 6.67 -2.40
N ASN A 144 -22.96 5.84 -2.62
CA ASN A 144 -22.78 4.43 -2.98
C ASN A 144 -21.98 4.25 -4.29
N SER A 145 -22.23 5.09 -5.29
CA SER A 145 -21.51 5.04 -6.57
C SER A 145 -20.08 5.55 -6.43
N ILE A 146 -19.87 6.63 -5.68
CA ILE A 146 -18.55 7.20 -5.39
C ILE A 146 -17.68 6.19 -4.62
N GLU A 147 -18.26 5.50 -3.65
CA GLU A 147 -17.59 4.44 -2.89
C GLU A 147 -17.15 3.27 -3.75
N LEU A 148 -18.05 2.73 -4.56
CA LEU A 148 -17.72 1.60 -5.44
C LEU A 148 -16.65 2.01 -6.46
N PHE A 149 -16.77 3.21 -7.00
CA PHE A 149 -15.77 3.75 -7.92
C PHE A 149 -14.43 3.98 -7.22
N LEU A 150 -14.41 4.51 -6.00
CA LEU A 150 -13.21 4.68 -5.20
C LEU A 150 -12.56 3.33 -4.86
N GLY A 151 -13.34 2.33 -4.48
CA GLY A 151 -12.86 0.98 -4.22
C GLY A 151 -12.23 0.35 -5.45
N PHE A 152 -12.84 0.54 -6.63
CA PHE A 152 -12.28 0.11 -7.90
C PHE A 152 -10.96 0.83 -8.22
N LEU A 153 -10.91 2.16 -8.07
CA LEU A 153 -9.68 2.93 -8.26
C LEU A 153 -8.59 2.53 -7.27
N ALA A 154 -8.93 2.24 -6.02
CA ALA A 154 -7.99 1.75 -5.01
C ALA A 154 -7.40 0.39 -5.40
N LEU A 155 -8.24 -0.53 -5.88
CA LEU A 155 -7.78 -1.83 -6.39
C LEU A 155 -6.84 -1.66 -7.59
N LEU A 156 -7.24 -0.83 -8.56
CA LEU A 156 -6.39 -0.53 -9.72
C LEU A 156 -5.07 0.11 -9.29
N LEU A 157 -5.10 1.02 -8.34
CA LEU A 157 -3.92 1.72 -7.84
C LEU A 157 -2.95 0.77 -7.14
N ALA A 158 -3.47 -0.10 -6.26
CA ALA A 158 -2.65 -1.09 -5.58
C ALA A 158 -2.00 -2.07 -6.57
N ALA A 159 -2.76 -2.57 -7.56
CA ALA A 159 -2.22 -3.42 -8.62
C ALA A 159 -1.24 -2.66 -9.54
N TYR A 160 -1.53 -1.38 -9.84
CA TYR A 160 -0.71 -0.53 -10.70
C TYR A 160 0.71 -0.37 -10.17
N THR A 161 0.89 -0.27 -8.85
CA THR A 161 2.25 -0.19 -8.26
C THR A 161 3.11 -1.40 -8.63
N GLY A 162 2.53 -2.60 -8.69
CA GLY A 162 3.23 -3.80 -9.17
C GLY A 162 3.32 -3.86 -10.71
N PHE A 163 2.27 -3.39 -11.41
CA PHE A 163 2.26 -3.35 -12.88
C PHE A 163 3.33 -2.41 -13.45
N LEU A 164 3.60 -1.31 -12.77
CA LEU A 164 4.65 -0.37 -13.12
C LEU A 164 6.00 -1.10 -13.20
N LEU A 165 6.31 -1.93 -12.19
CA LEU A 165 7.53 -2.73 -12.17
C LEU A 165 7.47 -3.83 -13.23
N SER A 166 6.32 -4.48 -13.42
CA SER A 166 6.22 -5.59 -14.38
C SER A 166 6.29 -5.18 -15.83
N ALA A 167 6.01 -3.92 -16.14
CA ALA A 167 6.18 -3.36 -17.47
C ALA A 167 7.65 -3.17 -17.88
N LEU A 168 8.60 -3.31 -16.95
CA LEU A 168 10.02 -3.21 -17.25
C LEU A 168 10.53 -4.50 -17.91
N GLN A 169 10.35 -4.58 -19.23
CA GLN A 169 10.76 -5.75 -20.05
C GLN A 169 12.26 -6.07 -19.96
N THR A 170 13.09 -5.09 -19.59
CA THR A 170 14.54 -5.21 -19.45
C THR A 170 14.95 -6.15 -18.31
N TYR A 171 14.09 -6.36 -17.31
CA TYR A 171 14.41 -7.13 -16.11
C TYR A 171 13.55 -8.39 -16.04
N PRO A 172 14.10 -9.59 -16.36
CA PRO A 172 13.33 -10.83 -16.44
C PRO A 172 12.57 -11.19 -15.17
N MET A 173 13.13 -10.90 -13.99
CA MET A 173 12.48 -11.14 -12.70
C MET A 173 11.28 -10.22 -12.46
N LEU A 174 11.34 -8.98 -12.96
CA LEU A 174 10.26 -8.01 -12.84
C LEU A 174 9.17 -8.25 -13.89
N ASN A 175 9.50 -8.76 -15.09
CA ASN A 175 8.52 -9.04 -16.13
C ASN A 175 7.68 -10.31 -15.84
N ASN A 176 6.89 -10.27 -14.76
CA ASN A 176 6.08 -11.37 -14.29
C ASN A 176 4.64 -10.90 -13.94
N PRO A 177 3.60 -11.56 -14.48
CA PRO A 177 2.20 -11.18 -14.25
C PRO A 177 1.71 -11.40 -12.80
N VAL A 178 2.47 -12.12 -11.96
CA VAL A 178 2.16 -12.37 -10.55
C VAL A 178 2.46 -11.15 -9.67
N LEU A 179 3.35 -10.24 -10.11
CA LEU A 179 3.77 -9.08 -9.32
C LEU A 179 2.65 -8.08 -8.99
N PRO A 180 1.77 -7.69 -9.93
CA PRO A 180 0.60 -6.87 -9.61
C PRO A 180 -0.28 -7.48 -8.53
N ILE A 181 -0.44 -8.81 -8.53
CA ILE A 181 -1.23 -9.53 -7.52
C ILE A 181 -0.52 -9.50 -6.17
N LEU A 182 0.78 -9.78 -6.13
CA LEU A 182 1.58 -9.71 -4.91
C LEU A 182 1.48 -8.32 -4.26
N PHE A 183 1.64 -7.27 -5.06
CA PHE A 183 1.58 -5.89 -4.58
C PHE A 183 0.17 -5.48 -4.14
N LEU A 184 -0.89 -6.03 -4.73
CA LEU A 184 -2.26 -5.80 -4.30
C LEU A 184 -2.52 -6.35 -2.90
N PHE A 185 -2.18 -7.62 -2.64
CA PHE A 185 -2.38 -8.24 -1.33
C PHE A 185 -1.47 -7.64 -0.26
N SER A 186 -0.21 -7.34 -0.63
CA SER A 186 0.73 -6.64 0.25
C SER A 186 0.26 -5.22 0.61
N SER A 187 -0.35 -4.50 -0.35
CA SER A 187 -1.00 -3.20 -0.10
C SER A 187 -2.18 -3.33 0.86
N LEU A 188 -2.97 -4.39 0.73
CA LEU A 188 -4.11 -4.63 1.61
C LEU A 188 -3.66 -4.96 3.04
N SER A 189 -2.61 -5.77 3.20
CA SER A 189 -1.98 -6.08 4.49
C SER A 189 -1.39 -4.82 5.16
N SER A 190 -0.57 -4.05 4.43
CA SER A 190 0.01 -2.80 4.96
C SER A 190 -1.05 -1.73 5.26
N GLY A 191 -2.09 -1.62 4.43
CA GLY A 191 -3.24 -0.76 4.71
C GLY A 191 -3.98 -1.16 5.98
N ALA A 192 -4.19 -2.45 6.21
CA ALA A 192 -4.80 -2.99 7.43
C ALA A 192 -3.97 -2.62 8.67
N ALA A 193 -2.68 -2.92 8.62
CA ALA A 193 -1.75 -2.66 9.71
C ALA A 193 -1.67 -1.16 10.04
N ALA A 194 -1.58 -0.29 9.03
CA ALA A 194 -1.54 1.16 9.23
C ALA A 194 -2.85 1.69 9.83
N CYS A 195 -4.00 1.23 9.33
CA CYS A 195 -5.30 1.63 9.84
C CYS A 195 -5.51 1.22 11.32
N ILE A 196 -5.10 0.02 11.71
CA ILE A 196 -5.13 -0.40 13.12
C ILE A 196 -4.16 0.45 13.95
N LEU A 197 -2.91 0.60 13.50
CA LEU A 197 -1.87 1.32 14.24
C LEU A 197 -2.32 2.75 14.58
N PHE A 198 -2.75 3.50 13.57
CA PHE A 198 -3.19 4.89 13.76
C PHE A 198 -4.58 4.98 14.39
N GLY A 199 -5.50 4.07 14.05
CA GLY A 199 -6.85 4.05 14.61
C GLY A 199 -6.84 3.84 16.12
N VAL A 200 -6.04 2.89 16.61
CA VAL A 200 -5.95 2.56 18.03
C VAL A 200 -5.04 3.53 18.79
N LEU A 201 -3.87 3.88 18.27
CA LEU A 201 -2.91 4.70 19.02
C LEU A 201 -3.22 6.20 18.96
N VAL A 202 -3.63 6.72 17.80
CA VAL A 202 -3.86 8.16 17.60
C VAL A 202 -5.32 8.52 17.86
N PHE A 203 -6.24 7.79 17.26
CA PHE A 203 -7.68 8.07 17.38
C PHE A 203 -8.36 7.38 18.56
N LYS A 204 -7.60 6.62 19.36
CA LYS A 204 -8.05 5.93 20.58
C LYS A 204 -9.29 5.05 20.34
N GLU A 205 -9.38 4.44 19.15
CA GLU A 205 -10.41 3.46 18.88
C GLU A 205 -10.31 2.31 19.87
N SER A 206 -11.46 1.81 20.35
CA SER A 206 -11.46 0.67 21.26
C SER A 206 -10.76 -0.53 20.62
N PRO A 207 -9.71 -1.09 21.22
CA PRO A 207 -9.05 -2.29 20.72
C PRO A 207 -9.99 -3.52 20.63
N HIS A 208 -11.11 -3.46 21.35
CA HIS A 208 -12.17 -4.47 21.34
C HIS A 208 -13.31 -4.16 20.35
N GLY A 209 -13.19 -3.09 19.58
CA GLY A 209 -14.21 -2.68 18.62
C GLY A 209 -14.43 -3.72 17.52
N PRO A 210 -15.65 -3.82 16.96
CA PRO A 210 -15.96 -4.77 15.89
C PRO A 210 -15.05 -4.56 14.67
N SER A 211 -14.69 -3.31 14.35
CA SER A 211 -13.80 -2.97 13.25
C SER A 211 -12.38 -3.52 13.43
N VAL A 212 -11.79 -3.41 14.62
CA VAL A 212 -10.44 -3.94 14.92
C VAL A 212 -10.44 -5.46 14.88
N SER A 213 -11.49 -6.09 15.44
CA SER A 213 -11.65 -7.55 15.42
C SER A 213 -11.75 -8.11 14.00
N TRP A 214 -12.47 -7.40 13.11
CA TRP A 214 -12.62 -7.79 11.72
C TRP A 214 -11.29 -7.69 10.96
N ILE A 215 -10.55 -6.58 11.13
CA ILE A 215 -9.26 -6.41 10.44
C ILE A 215 -8.27 -7.50 10.86
N HIS A 216 -8.15 -7.82 12.16
CA HIS A 216 -7.28 -8.92 12.60
C HIS A 216 -7.68 -10.28 12.03
N GLY A 217 -8.99 -10.54 11.93
CA GLY A 217 -9.51 -11.75 11.28
C GLY A 217 -9.18 -11.80 9.79
N PHE A 218 -9.17 -10.64 9.13
CA PHE A 218 -8.90 -10.47 7.71
C PHE A 218 -7.39 -10.48 7.36
N GLU A 219 -6.53 -10.02 8.26
CA GLU A 219 -5.08 -9.95 8.06
C GLU A 219 -4.47 -11.35 7.83
N ARG A 220 -4.90 -12.35 8.62
CA ARG A 220 -4.38 -13.71 8.53
C ARG A 220 -4.55 -14.36 7.14
N PRO A 221 -5.76 -14.42 6.53
CA PRO A 221 -5.90 -14.97 5.19
C PRO A 221 -5.16 -14.15 4.12
N VAL A 222 -5.07 -12.83 4.28
CA VAL A 222 -4.32 -11.96 3.35
C VAL A 222 -2.83 -12.31 3.36
N VAL A 223 -2.21 -12.40 4.53
CA VAL A 223 -0.77 -12.77 4.64
C VAL A 223 -0.51 -14.20 4.16
N MET A 224 -1.42 -15.14 4.42
CA MET A 224 -1.30 -16.51 3.89
C MET A 224 -1.37 -16.53 2.36
N PHE A 225 -2.26 -15.72 1.77
CA PHE A 225 -2.34 -15.59 0.32
C PHE A 225 -1.10 -14.89 -0.24
N GLU A 226 -0.57 -13.87 0.45
CA GLU A 226 0.68 -13.20 0.08
C GLU A 226 1.86 -14.18 0.05
N LEU A 227 1.99 -15.03 1.07
CA LEU A 227 2.98 -16.12 1.10
C LEU A 227 2.79 -17.09 -0.08
N PHE A 228 1.56 -17.49 -0.37
CA PHE A 228 1.25 -18.37 -1.51
C PHE A 228 1.63 -17.74 -2.86
N VAL A 229 1.30 -16.47 -3.06
CA VAL A 229 1.65 -15.71 -4.27
C VAL A 229 3.16 -15.55 -4.39
N LEU A 230 3.85 -15.32 -3.27
CA LEU A 230 5.30 -15.19 -3.23
C LEU A 230 6.01 -16.51 -3.57
N VAL A 231 5.52 -17.65 -3.06
CA VAL A 231 6.00 -18.98 -3.50
C VAL A 231 5.75 -19.18 -4.99
N THR A 232 4.55 -18.84 -5.47
CA THR A 232 4.17 -18.97 -6.90
C THR A 232 5.04 -18.07 -7.80
N PHE A 233 5.42 -16.90 -7.33
CA PHE A 233 6.31 -15.97 -8.03
C PHE A 233 7.68 -16.61 -8.26
N PHE A 234 8.32 -17.15 -7.21
CA PHE A 234 9.63 -17.79 -7.37
C PHE A 234 9.58 -19.12 -8.13
N THR A 235 8.58 -19.96 -7.89
CA THR A 235 8.45 -21.20 -8.67
C THR A 235 8.23 -20.90 -10.14
N GLY A 236 7.39 -19.91 -10.48
CA GLY A 236 7.19 -19.46 -11.85
C GLY A 236 8.49 -18.98 -12.52
N LEU A 237 9.34 -18.25 -11.80
CA LEU A 237 10.64 -17.81 -12.31
C LEU A 237 11.61 -18.97 -12.54
N ILE A 238 11.64 -19.95 -11.62
CA ILE A 238 12.49 -21.15 -11.75
C ILE A 238 12.03 -21.99 -12.94
N PHE A 239 10.72 -22.22 -13.09
CA PHE A 239 10.19 -22.98 -14.23
C PHE A 239 10.31 -22.27 -15.58
N SER A 240 10.36 -20.92 -15.58
CA SER A 240 10.57 -20.14 -16.81
C SER A 240 11.98 -20.33 -17.38
N GLY A 241 12.95 -20.78 -16.57
CA GLY A 241 14.32 -21.03 -16.99
C GLY A 241 15.12 -19.78 -17.41
N GLY A 242 16.35 -19.99 -17.85
CA GLY A 242 17.20 -18.94 -18.43
C GLY A 242 17.62 -17.86 -17.42
N GLN A 243 17.60 -16.60 -17.85
CA GLN A 243 18.01 -15.48 -16.98
C GLN A 243 17.05 -15.26 -15.80
N ALA A 244 15.77 -15.61 -15.93
CA ALA A 244 14.78 -15.48 -14.86
C ALA A 244 15.07 -16.43 -13.69
N GLU A 245 15.43 -17.68 -14.01
CA GLU A 245 15.82 -18.71 -13.03
C GLU A 245 17.09 -18.30 -12.28
N ILE A 246 18.14 -17.90 -12.99
CA ILE A 246 19.42 -17.47 -12.39
C ILE A 246 19.19 -16.28 -11.45
N SER A 247 18.37 -15.32 -11.88
CA SER A 247 18.03 -14.15 -11.08
C SER A 247 17.27 -14.52 -9.81
N ALA A 248 16.30 -15.43 -9.91
CA ALA A 248 15.56 -15.93 -8.77
C ALA A 248 16.47 -16.67 -7.78
N MET A 249 17.34 -17.56 -8.27
CA MET A 249 18.29 -18.31 -7.45
C MET A 249 19.30 -17.40 -6.74
N ASN A 250 19.81 -16.37 -7.42
CA ASN A 250 20.69 -15.38 -6.81
C ASN A 250 19.96 -14.53 -5.76
N ALA A 251 18.68 -14.24 -5.97
CA ALA A 251 17.88 -13.45 -5.04
C ALA A 251 17.55 -14.20 -3.74
N ILE A 252 17.31 -15.52 -3.79
CA ILE A 252 16.88 -16.32 -2.63
C ILE A 252 17.95 -17.25 -2.06
N GLY A 253 18.99 -17.55 -2.83
CA GLY A 253 20.00 -18.56 -2.50
C GLY A 253 21.01 -18.04 -1.48
N GLU A 254 21.93 -17.18 -1.91
CA GLU A 254 23.01 -16.66 -1.07
C GLU A 254 23.22 -15.16 -1.26
N GLY A 255 23.69 -14.48 -0.22
CA GLY A 255 24.05 -13.06 -0.26
C GLY A 255 23.14 -12.13 0.55
N PHE A 256 23.37 -10.83 0.36
CA PHE A 256 22.68 -9.77 1.12
C PHE A 256 21.16 -9.81 0.91
N TRP A 257 20.71 -9.95 -0.33
CA TRP A 257 19.28 -9.97 -0.67
C TRP A 257 18.57 -11.26 -0.24
N ALA A 258 19.26 -12.40 -0.26
CA ALA A 258 18.73 -13.65 0.31
C ALA A 258 18.50 -13.51 1.83
N SER A 259 19.46 -12.90 2.55
CA SER A 259 19.30 -12.62 3.98
C SER A 259 18.15 -11.63 4.25
N TRP A 260 18.04 -10.58 3.43
CA TRP A 260 16.95 -9.61 3.49
C TRP A 260 15.57 -10.26 3.28
N PHE A 261 15.49 -11.21 2.36
CA PHE A 261 14.29 -11.96 2.05
C PHE A 261 13.90 -12.92 3.19
N TRP A 262 14.80 -13.81 3.60
CA TRP A 262 14.46 -14.84 4.59
C TRP A 262 14.25 -14.26 5.99
N TRP A 263 15.17 -13.43 6.47
CA TRP A 263 15.06 -12.87 7.83
C TRP A 263 14.16 -11.65 7.90
N GLY A 264 14.19 -10.80 6.87
CA GLY A 264 13.39 -9.59 6.82
C GLY A 264 11.95 -9.84 6.39
N VAL A 265 11.76 -10.25 5.14
CA VAL A 265 10.42 -10.40 4.55
C VAL A 265 9.67 -11.58 5.18
N ILE A 266 10.23 -12.79 5.09
CA ILE A 266 9.56 -14.00 5.57
C ILE A 266 9.56 -14.05 7.09
N GLY A 267 10.71 -13.88 7.73
CA GLY A 267 10.87 -13.95 9.18
C GLY A 267 10.14 -12.81 9.90
N ALA A 268 10.71 -11.60 9.85
CA ALA A 268 10.20 -10.46 10.61
C ALA A 268 8.88 -9.90 10.08
N GLY A 269 8.66 -9.93 8.76
CA GLY A 269 7.50 -9.32 8.11
C GLY A 269 6.23 -10.17 8.08
N MET A 270 6.38 -11.48 7.92
CA MET A 270 5.23 -12.40 7.74
C MET A 270 5.08 -13.37 8.92
N LEU A 271 6.09 -14.21 9.18
CA LEU A 271 6.01 -15.29 10.17
C LEU A 271 5.94 -14.75 11.60
N LEU A 272 6.77 -13.76 11.95
CA LEU A 272 6.81 -13.23 13.31
C LEU A 272 5.47 -12.58 13.73
N PRO A 273 4.85 -11.68 12.94
CA PRO A 273 3.51 -11.16 13.24
C PRO A 273 2.45 -12.26 13.36
N LEU A 274 2.50 -13.27 12.48
CA LEU A 274 1.57 -14.40 12.51
C LEU A 274 1.74 -15.27 13.77
N LEU A 275 2.98 -15.56 14.17
CA LEU A 275 3.28 -16.35 15.37
C LEU A 275 2.92 -15.59 16.64
N LEU A 276 3.25 -14.29 16.72
CA LEU A 276 2.85 -13.43 17.82
C LEU A 276 1.31 -13.38 17.93
N ASN A 277 0.61 -13.25 16.80
CA ASN A 277 -0.84 -13.33 16.74
C ASN A 277 -1.42 -14.73 16.95
N ALA A 278 -0.63 -15.81 16.94
CA ALA A 278 -1.13 -17.16 17.21
C ALA A 278 -0.95 -17.52 18.69
N VAL A 279 0.22 -17.22 19.25
CA VAL A 279 0.64 -17.63 20.59
C VAL A 279 0.11 -16.72 21.69
N THR A 280 -0.06 -15.42 21.39
CA THR A 280 -0.45 -14.44 22.43
C THR A 280 -1.91 -14.64 22.84
N PRO A 281 -2.27 -14.66 24.14
CA PRO A 281 -3.65 -14.72 24.60
C PRO A 281 -4.47 -13.50 24.17
N LYS A 282 -5.79 -13.66 23.95
CA LYS A 282 -6.69 -12.56 23.55
C LYS A 282 -6.59 -11.34 24.48
N SER A 283 -6.33 -11.56 25.78
CA SER A 283 -6.10 -10.51 26.78
C SER A 283 -4.97 -9.53 26.43
N ILE A 284 -3.88 -10.00 25.80
CA ILE A 284 -2.69 -9.20 25.53
C ILE A 284 -2.69 -8.68 24.08
N ARG A 285 -3.39 -9.38 23.17
CA ARG A 285 -3.54 -8.98 21.76
C ARG A 285 -4.18 -7.61 21.58
N HIS A 286 -5.02 -7.21 22.52
CA HIS A 286 -5.70 -5.92 22.50
C HIS A 286 -4.92 -4.81 23.23
N SER A 287 -3.74 -5.12 23.79
CA SER A 287 -2.89 -4.10 24.39
C SER A 287 -2.28 -3.21 23.30
N GLY A 288 -2.29 -1.89 23.52
CA GLY A 288 -1.76 -0.92 22.54
C GLY A 288 -0.30 -1.18 22.18
N GLY A 289 0.51 -1.65 23.15
CA GLY A 289 1.92 -2.02 22.91
C GLY A 289 2.07 -3.23 21.99
N PHE A 290 1.26 -4.27 22.16
CA PHE A 290 1.27 -5.44 21.28
C PHE A 290 0.83 -5.06 19.86
N ILE A 291 -0.24 -4.28 19.74
CA ILE A 291 -0.73 -3.78 18.45
C ILE A 291 0.36 -2.98 17.74
N LEU A 292 1.06 -2.08 18.45
CA LEU A 292 2.17 -1.30 17.91
C LEU A 292 3.26 -2.21 17.33
N VAL A 293 3.72 -3.20 18.11
CA VAL A 293 4.81 -4.10 17.68
C VAL A 293 4.41 -4.90 16.45
N VAL A 294 3.23 -5.55 16.47
CA VAL A 294 2.78 -6.43 15.37
C VAL A 294 2.54 -5.63 14.10
N THR A 295 1.83 -4.51 14.18
CA THR A 295 1.55 -3.67 13.00
C THR A 295 2.82 -3.03 12.45
N THR A 296 3.76 -2.60 13.30
CA THR A 296 5.06 -2.06 12.85
C THR A 296 5.88 -3.14 12.14
N LEU A 297 5.95 -4.36 12.69
CA LEU A 297 6.63 -5.48 12.03
C LEU A 297 6.02 -5.80 10.67
N SER A 298 4.68 -5.81 10.57
CA SER A 298 3.96 -6.01 9.30
C SER A 298 4.29 -4.89 8.28
N LEU A 299 4.24 -3.62 8.69
CA LEU A 299 4.58 -2.48 7.83
C LEU A 299 6.03 -2.52 7.35
N VAL A 300 6.97 -2.81 8.25
CA VAL A 300 8.40 -2.96 7.92
C VAL A 300 8.58 -4.15 6.97
N GLY A 301 7.91 -5.27 7.21
CA GLY A 301 7.91 -6.45 6.35
C GLY A 301 7.49 -6.13 4.92
N VAL A 302 6.39 -5.40 4.74
CA VAL A 302 5.90 -4.99 3.42
C VAL A 302 6.86 -4.00 2.74
N LEU A 303 7.45 -3.06 3.49
CA LEU A 303 8.47 -2.16 2.95
C LEU A 303 9.73 -2.94 2.51
N MET A 304 10.15 -3.92 3.30
CA MET A 304 11.26 -4.82 2.98
C MET A 304 10.95 -5.67 1.75
N LEU A 305 9.71 -6.16 1.58
CA LEU A 305 9.27 -6.90 0.39
C LEU A 305 9.37 -6.02 -0.85
N ARG A 306 8.84 -4.80 -0.79
CA ARG A 306 8.88 -3.85 -1.91
C ARG A 306 10.30 -3.47 -2.31
N THR A 307 11.16 -3.26 -1.31
CA THR A 307 12.59 -3.00 -1.53
C THR A 307 13.28 -4.21 -2.15
N PHE A 308 13.03 -5.41 -1.60
CA PHE A 308 13.60 -6.65 -2.10
C PHE A 308 13.23 -6.89 -3.57
N ILE A 309 11.94 -6.82 -3.93
CA ILE A 309 11.49 -7.05 -5.31
C ILE A 309 12.15 -6.04 -6.26
N LEU A 310 12.21 -4.76 -5.87
CA LEU A 310 12.76 -3.69 -6.70
C LEU A 310 14.26 -3.88 -6.95
N TYR A 311 15.05 -4.17 -5.92
CA TYR A 311 16.50 -4.32 -6.07
C TYR A 311 16.91 -5.68 -6.61
N ALA A 312 16.36 -6.78 -6.07
CA ALA A 312 16.67 -8.12 -6.58
C ALA A 312 16.26 -8.27 -8.05
N GLY A 313 15.18 -7.58 -8.46
CA GLY A 313 14.76 -7.50 -9.85
C GLY A 313 15.74 -6.76 -10.77
N GLN A 314 16.60 -5.89 -10.24
CA GLN A 314 17.58 -5.10 -11.01
C GLN A 314 18.97 -5.72 -11.09
N MET A 315 19.27 -6.71 -10.24
CA MET A 315 20.59 -7.36 -10.20
C MET A 315 20.86 -8.32 -11.38
N THR A 316 20.03 -8.30 -12.42
CA THR A 316 20.14 -9.18 -13.59
C THR A 316 21.10 -8.64 -14.66
N VAL A 317 21.66 -7.44 -14.47
CA VAL A 317 22.62 -6.83 -15.39
C VAL A 317 24.04 -7.10 -14.88
N VAL A 318 24.56 -8.28 -15.22
CA VAL A 318 26.00 -8.55 -15.27
C VAL A 318 26.37 -8.74 -16.74
#